data_AF-X0QSN5-F1
#
_entry.id   AF-X0QSN5-F1
#
_cell.length_a   1.000
_cell.length_b   1.000
_cell.length_c   1.000
_cell.angle_alpha   90.00
_cell.angle_beta   90.00
_cell.angle_gamma   90.00
#
_symmetry.space_group_name_H-M   'P 1'
#
loop_
_entity.id
_entity.type
_entity.pdbx_description
1 polymer ?
#
loop_
_entity_poly.entity_id
_entity_poly.type
_entity_poly.pdbx_seq_one_letter_code
_entity_poly.pdbx_strand_id
1 'polypeptide(L)'
;MAGIYDSLKSGGYLIYTNQPWHPEQEFISKTLNNHRGSSWVMRCRSQAEMDQLVERAGFKKVTMRIDRFGIFTVSLAIKTVPADDE
;
A
#
# COMPACT_ATOMS: atom_id res chain seq x y z
N MET A 1 7.99 6.17 -0.40
CA MET A 1 8.23 4.92 -1.15
C MET A 1 9.60 4.89 -1.84
N ALA A 2 10.18 6.03 -2.24
CA ALA A 2 11.50 6.10 -2.88
C ALA A 2 12.61 5.28 -2.17
N GLY A 3 12.76 5.41 -0.84
CA GLY A 3 13.80 4.65 -0.13
C GLY A 3 13.69 3.12 -0.24
N ILE A 4 12.47 2.57 -0.39
CA ILE A 4 12.29 1.12 -0.64
C ILE A 4 12.72 0.78 -2.07
N TYR A 5 12.35 1.61 -3.05
CA TYR A 5 12.75 1.44 -4.44
C TYR A 5 14.27 1.49 -4.61
N ASP A 6 14.93 2.45 -3.97
CA ASP A 6 16.38 2.65 -4.06
C ASP A 6 17.17 1.49 -3.44
N SER A 7 16.61 0.87 -2.39
CA SER A 7 17.22 -0.27 -1.70
C SER A 7 17.09 -1.59 -2.47
N LEU A 8 16.14 -1.69 -3.41
CA LEU A 8 15.93 -2.90 -4.20
C LEU A 8 16.85 -2.97 -5.41
N LYS A 9 17.34 -4.19 -5.69
CA LYS A 9 18.01 -4.50 -6.97
C LYS A 9 17.00 -4.39 -8.12
N SER A 10 17.55 -4.20 -9.32
CA SER A 10 16.81 -4.34 -10.57
C SER A 10 16.10 -5.70 -10.65
N GLY A 11 14.84 -5.75 -11.08
CA GLY A 11 14.00 -6.94 -11.04
C GLY A 11 13.43 -7.30 -9.66
N GLY A 12 13.77 -6.53 -8.61
CA GLY A 12 13.27 -6.75 -7.25
C GLY A 12 11.76 -6.45 -7.12
N TYR A 13 11.10 -7.17 -6.22
CA TYR A 13 9.66 -7.05 -5.99
C TYR A 13 9.32 -6.34 -4.68
N LEU A 14 8.27 -5.53 -4.72
CA LEU A 14 7.59 -4.96 -3.56
C LEU A 14 6.24 -5.66 -3.39
N ILE A 15 6.06 -6.31 -2.23
CA ILE A 15 4.75 -6.76 -1.77
C ILE A 15 4.24 -5.72 -0.78
N TYR A 16 3.02 -5.23 -1.00
CA TYR A 16 2.40 -4.24 -0.11
C TYR A 16 0.94 -4.55 0.15
N THR A 17 0.50 -4.24 1.36
CA THR A 17 -0.89 -4.36 1.79
C THR A 17 -1.56 -3.01 1.84
N ASN A 18 -2.85 -2.94 1.53
CA ASN A 18 -3.66 -1.74 1.76
C ASN A 18 -5.01 -2.11 2.36
N GLN A 19 -5.61 -1.17 3.06
CA GLN A 19 -6.96 -1.25 3.60
C GLN A 19 -7.83 -0.17 2.92
N PRO A 20 -8.33 -0.41 1.70
CA PRO A 20 -8.99 0.63 0.91
C PRO A 20 -10.29 1.14 1.52
N TRP A 21 -10.95 0.34 2.35
CA TRP A 21 -12.10 0.74 3.15
C TRP A 21 -12.21 -0.15 4.41
N HIS A 22 -13.04 0.24 5.39
CA HIS A 22 -13.36 -0.61 6.55
C HIS A 22 -14.75 -0.29 7.12
N PRO A 23 -15.58 -1.30 7.45
CA PRO A 23 -16.95 -1.05 7.94
C PRO A 23 -16.99 -0.43 9.34
N GLU A 24 -16.00 -0.70 10.18
CA GLU A 24 -16.06 -0.36 11.61
C GLU A 24 -15.19 0.86 11.98
N GLN A 25 -14.87 1.74 11.02
CA GLN A 25 -13.99 2.90 11.29
C GLN A 25 -14.50 3.77 12.46
N GLU A 26 -15.81 4.00 12.54
CA GLU A 26 -16.42 4.79 13.61
C GLU A 26 -16.36 4.07 14.97
N PHE A 27 -16.62 2.76 14.99
CA PHE A 27 -16.52 1.99 16.22
C PHE A 27 -15.09 1.98 16.76
N ILE A 28 -14.11 1.81 15.87
CA ILE A 28 -12.69 1.87 16.21
C ILE A 28 -12.32 3.25 16.78
N SER A 29 -12.75 4.35 16.15
CA SER A 29 -12.40 5.70 16.62
C SER A 29 -13.03 6.05 17.97
N LYS A 30 -14.18 5.46 18.31
CA LYS A 30 -14.85 5.64 19.61
C LYS A 30 -14.31 4.74 20.72
N THR A 31 -13.63 3.64 20.37
CA THR A 31 -13.20 2.62 21.34
C THR A 31 -11.70 2.64 21.59
N LEU A 32 -10.90 2.97 20.58
CA LEU A 32 -9.44 2.95 20.66
C LEU A 32 -8.87 4.36 20.79
N ASN A 33 -7.82 4.49 21.61
CA ASN A 33 -7.01 5.70 21.71
C ASN A 33 -5.69 5.55 20.95
N ASN A 34 -5.19 6.65 20.40
CA ASN A 34 -3.85 6.75 19.85
C ASN A 34 -2.80 6.91 20.97
N HIS A 35 -1.52 6.93 20.60
CA HIS A 35 -0.39 7.06 21.53
C HIS A 35 -0.38 8.39 22.34
N ARG A 36 -1.26 9.34 22.01
CA ARG A 36 -1.45 10.62 22.70
C ARG A 36 -2.73 10.65 23.55
N GLY A 37 -3.44 9.53 23.67
CA GLY A 37 -4.68 9.43 24.44
C GLY A 37 -5.93 10.01 23.76
N SER A 38 -5.87 10.37 22.48
CA SER A 38 -7.04 10.84 21.70
C SER A 38 -7.64 9.71 20.87
N SER A 39 -8.90 9.84 20.40
CA SER A 39 -9.53 8.88 19.49
C SER A 39 -8.62 8.46 18.32
N TRP A 40 -8.54 7.15 18.08
CA TRP A 40 -7.79 6.59 16.95
C TRP A 40 -8.59 6.73 15.65
N VAL A 41 -8.34 7.81 14.90
CA VAL A 41 -8.98 8.06 13.61
C VAL A 41 -8.12 7.50 12.48
N MET A 42 -8.67 6.57 11.71
CA MET A 42 -8.01 5.99 10.55
C MET A 42 -8.48 6.66 9.26
N ARG A 43 -7.52 7.01 8.39
CA ARG A 43 -7.82 7.37 7.00
C ARG A 43 -7.53 6.16 6.10
N CYS A 44 -8.57 5.54 5.56
CA CYS A 44 -8.42 4.60 4.46
C CYS A 44 -7.96 5.35 3.20
N ARG A 45 -7.00 4.78 2.47
CA ARG A 45 -6.61 5.26 1.14
C ARG A 45 -7.17 4.33 0.09
N SER A 46 -7.80 4.88 -0.94
CA SER A 46 -8.25 4.09 -2.07
C SER A 46 -7.09 3.31 -2.67
N GLN A 47 -7.40 2.17 -3.30
CA GLN A 47 -6.36 1.39 -3.96
C GLN A 47 -5.65 2.19 -5.06
N ALA A 48 -6.38 3.06 -5.78
CA ALA A 48 -5.82 3.94 -6.79
C ALA A 48 -4.80 4.94 -6.19
N GLU A 49 -5.08 5.53 -5.03
CA GLU A 49 -4.13 6.40 -4.35
C GLU A 49 -2.85 5.64 -3.95
N MET A 50 -3.00 4.40 -3.46
CA MET A 50 -1.86 3.54 -3.13
C MET A 50 -1.03 3.17 -4.36
N ASP A 51 -1.69 2.80 -5.46
CA ASP A 51 -1.05 2.45 -6.72
C ASP A 51 -0.25 3.64 -7.29
N GLN A 52 -0.80 4.85 -7.23
CA GLN A 52 -0.09 6.08 -7.64
C GLN A 52 1.16 6.33 -6.79
N LEU A 53 1.14 6.06 -5.48
CA LEU A 53 2.31 6.23 -4.63
C LEU A 53 3.42 5.22 -4.95
N VAL A 54 3.03 4.00 -5.35
CA VAL A 54 3.95 2.93 -5.76
C VAL A 54 4.54 3.24 -7.12
N GLU A 55 3.72 3.67 -8.08
CA GLU A 55 4.15 4.07 -9.42
C GLU A 55 5.07 5.29 -9.39
N ARG A 56 4.73 6.33 -8.62
CA ARG A 56 5.58 7.52 -8.44
C ARG A 56 6.95 7.21 -7.82
N ALA A 57 7.08 6.08 -7.12
CA ALA A 57 8.36 5.64 -6.59
C ALA A 57 9.22 4.89 -7.61
N GLY A 58 8.69 4.59 -8.80
CA GLY A 58 9.39 3.91 -9.89
C GLY A 58 8.98 2.45 -10.08
N PHE A 59 8.07 1.90 -9.26
CA PHE A 59 7.62 0.53 -9.42
C PHE A 59 6.53 0.39 -10.49
N LYS A 60 6.51 -0.74 -11.19
CA LYS A 60 5.41 -1.16 -12.04
C LYS A 60 4.53 -2.18 -11.31
N LYS A 61 3.23 -1.92 -11.18
CA LYS A 61 2.28 -2.89 -10.58
C LYS A 61 2.15 -4.13 -11.46
N VAL A 62 2.14 -5.30 -10.82
CA VAL A 62 2.08 -6.61 -11.50
C VAL A 62 0.72 -7.27 -11.32
N THR A 63 0.30 -7.44 -10.07
CA THR A 63 -0.97 -8.11 -9.75
C THR A 63 -1.47 -7.66 -8.38
N MET A 64 -2.72 -7.96 -8.09
CA MET A 64 -3.35 -7.75 -6.80
C MET A 64 -4.26 -8.93 -6.45
N ARG A 65 -4.44 -9.16 -5.16
CA ARG A 65 -5.52 -9.95 -4.57
C ARG A 65 -6.25 -9.08 -3.57
N ILE A 66 -7.55 -9.33 -3.43
CA ILE A 66 -8.42 -8.64 -2.49
C ILE A 66 -9.26 -9.70 -1.78
N ASP A 67 -9.54 -9.49 -0.50
CA ASP A 67 -10.43 -10.39 0.22
C ASP A 67 -11.89 -10.22 -0.26
N ARG A 68 -12.75 -11.18 0.10
CA ARG A 68 -14.16 -11.25 -0.33
C ARG A 68 -15.01 -10.03 0.04
N PHE A 69 -14.61 -9.29 1.07
CA PHE A 69 -15.29 -8.09 1.55
C PHE A 69 -14.65 -6.81 1.03
N GLY A 70 -13.50 -6.89 0.36
CA GLY A 70 -12.81 -5.72 -0.17
C GLY A 70 -12.03 -4.91 0.85
N ILE A 71 -11.90 -5.40 2.09
CA ILE A 71 -11.31 -4.66 3.22
C ILE A 71 -9.79 -4.59 3.10
N PHE A 72 -9.14 -5.65 2.63
CA PHE A 72 -7.69 -5.74 2.49
C PHE A 72 -7.27 -6.18 1.10
N THR A 73 -6.23 -5.52 0.59
CA THR A 73 -5.54 -5.93 -0.62
C THR A 73 -4.12 -6.37 -0.31
N VAL A 74 -3.63 -7.31 -1.11
CA VAL A 74 -2.20 -7.64 -1.23
C VAL A 74 -1.81 -7.41 -2.68
N SER A 75 -0.90 -6.47 -2.91
CA SER A 75 -0.45 -6.11 -4.24
C SER A 75 1.03 -6.44 -4.42
N LEU A 76 1.39 -6.80 -5.65
CA LEU A 76 2.77 -7.04 -6.08
C LEU A 76 3.16 -5.97 -7.10
N ALA A 77 4.33 -5.37 -6.93
CA ALA A 77 4.94 -4.47 -7.89
C ALA A 77 6.42 -4.81 -8.09
N ILE A 78 6.99 -4.45 -9.24
CA ILE A 78 8.37 -4.77 -9.63
C ILE A 78 9.15 -3.50 -9.94
N LYS A 79 10.43 -3.46 -9.53
CA LYS A 79 11.42 -2.51 -10.04
C LYS A 79 11.91 -3.03 -11.38
N THR A 80 11.41 -2.45 -12.47
CA THR A 80 11.75 -2.90 -13.84
C THR A 80 13.25 -2.70 -14.12
N VAL A 81 13.82 -3.61 -14.90
CA VAL A 81 15.18 -3.43 -15.42
C VAL A 81 15.15 -2.30 -16.47
N PRO A 82 16.09 -1.34 -16.42
CA PRO A 82 16.28 -0.41 -17.52
C PRO A 82 16.54 -1.19 -18.82
N ALA A 83 16.05 -0.70 -19.94
CA ALA A 83 16.13 -1.43 -21.22
C ALA A 83 17.55 -1.52 -21.82
N ASP A 84 18.58 -0.98 -21.14
CA ASP A 84 19.92 -0.77 -21.68
C ASP A 84 21.00 -1.71 -21.09
N ASP A 85 20.61 -2.75 -20.35
CA ASP A 85 21.53 -3.78 -19.81
C ASP A 85 21.38 -5.14 -20.55
N GLU A 86 21.51 -5.13 -21.89
CA GLU A 86 21.76 -6.30 -22.75
C GLU A 86 23.03 -6.08 -23.58
#